data_AF-U6CXE4-F1
#
_entry.id   AF-U6CXE4-F1
#
_cell.length_a   1.000
_cell.length_b   1.000
_cell.length_c   1.000
_cell.angle_alpha   90.00
_cell.angle_beta   90.00
_cell.angle_gamma   90.00
#
_symmetry.space_group_name_H-M   'P 1'
#
loop_
_entity.id
_entity.type
_entity.pdbx_description
1 polymer ?
#
loop_
_entity_poly.entity_id
_entity_poly.type
_entity_poly.pdbx_seq_one_letter_code
_entity_poly.pdbx_strand_id
1 'polypeptide(L)'
;VELDLHSYDLGIENRDATNDQVTKDAAEAIKKYNVGVKCATITPDEKRVEEFKLKQMWKSPNGTIRNILGGTVFREAIICKNIPRLVSGWVKPIII
;
A
#
# COMPACT_ATOMS: atom_id res chain seq x y z
N VAL A 1 -2.73 16.66 -17.44
CA VAL A 1 -3.97 16.71 -16.63
C VAL A 1 -3.63 17.51 -15.38
N GLU A 2 -4.37 18.57 -15.10
CA GLU A 2 -4.27 19.27 -13.81
C GLU A 2 -5.12 18.49 -12.81
N LEU A 3 -4.50 18.03 -11.72
CA LEU A 3 -5.09 17.14 -10.73
C LEU A 3 -4.77 17.71 -9.35
N ASP A 4 -5.79 17.89 -8.52
CA ASP A 4 -5.62 18.19 -7.11
C ASP A 4 -5.17 16.92 -6.38
N LEU A 5 -3.95 16.95 -5.83
CA LEU A 5 -3.30 15.81 -5.21
C LEU A 5 -2.98 16.13 -3.74
N HIS A 6 -3.66 15.43 -2.84
CA HIS A 6 -3.28 15.41 -1.44
C HIS A 6 -2.19 14.35 -1.22
N SER A 7 -0.93 14.80 -1.16
CA SER A 7 0.25 13.93 -1.05
C SER A 7 0.60 13.60 0.40
N TYR A 8 0.79 12.31 0.68
CA TYR A 8 1.24 11.79 1.98
C TYR A 8 2.44 10.88 1.77
N ASP A 9 3.59 11.22 2.36
CA ASP A 9 4.79 10.41 2.25
C ASP A 9 4.76 9.23 3.25
N LEU A 10 4.51 8.03 2.72
CA LEU A 10 4.53 6.78 3.49
C LEU A 10 5.88 6.05 3.43
N GLY A 11 6.95 6.73 3.01
CA GLY A 11 8.33 6.26 3.11
C GLY A 11 8.70 5.91 4.55
N ILE A 12 9.57 4.90 4.72
CA ILE A 12 9.84 4.34 6.06
C ILE A 12 10.44 5.38 7.02
N GLU A 13 11.28 6.28 6.51
CA GLU A 13 11.90 7.36 7.28
C GLU A 13 10.86 8.40 7.73
N ASN A 14 9.96 8.84 6.84
CA ASN A 14 8.91 9.79 7.22
C ASN A 14 7.87 9.16 8.16
N ARG A 15 7.57 7.87 7.97
CA ARG A 15 6.76 7.11 8.92
C ARG A 15 7.43 7.07 10.29
N ASP A 16 8.73 6.78 10.36
CA ASP A 16 9.45 6.80 11.63
C ASP A 16 9.47 8.19 12.27
N ALA A 17 9.78 9.23 11.49
CA ALA A 17 9.80 10.62 11.94
C ALA A 17 8.45 11.06 12.55
N THR A 18 7.34 10.68 11.93
CA THR A 18 5.97 11.03 12.35
C THR A 18 5.36 10.04 13.34
N ASN A 19 6.13 9.07 13.86
CA ASN A 19 5.62 7.99 14.71
C ASN A 19 4.43 7.24 14.08
N ASP A 20 4.49 7.05 12.76
CA ASP A 20 3.50 6.43 11.88
C ASP A 20 2.16 7.17 11.79
N GLN A 21 2.09 8.43 12.24
CA GLN A 21 0.87 9.24 12.15
C GLN A 21 0.49 9.54 10.70
N VAL A 22 1.48 9.76 9.81
CA VAL A 22 1.25 10.01 8.38
C VAL A 22 0.43 8.90 7.70
N THR A 23 0.57 7.65 8.15
CA THR A 23 -0.19 6.51 7.65
C THR A 23 -1.68 6.61 8.01
N LYS A 24 -2.00 7.08 9.21
CA LYS A 24 -3.40 7.28 9.64
C LYS A 24 -4.02 8.48 8.94
N ASP A 25 -3.25 9.57 8.82
CA ASP A 25 -3.70 10.79 8.15
C ASP A 25 -4.02 10.52 6.67
N ALA A 26 -3.19 9.72 5.99
CA ALA A 26 -3.47 9.26 4.63
C ALA A 26 -4.76 8.43 4.55
N ALA A 27 -5.01 7.55 5.53
CA ALA A 27 -6.25 6.75 5.57
C ALA A 27 -7.50 7.62 5.77
N GLU A 28 -7.47 8.59 6.68
CA GLU A 28 -8.59 9.52 6.89
C GLU A 28 -8.78 10.46 5.70
N ALA A 29 -7.71 10.85 5.00
CA ALA A 29 -7.82 11.58 3.75
C ALA A 29 -8.53 10.77 2.66
N ILE A 30 -8.22 9.46 2.55
CA ILE A 30 -8.95 8.57 1.63
C ILE A 30 -10.43 8.48 2.02
N LYS A 31 -10.79 8.44 3.31
CA LYS A 31 -12.21 8.48 3.73
C LYS A 31 -12.89 9.79 3.33
N LYS A 32 -12.18 10.91 3.42
CA LYS A 32 -12.70 12.24 3.07
C LYS A 32 -12.87 12.41 1.55
N TYR A 33 -11.91 11.93 0.76
CA TYR A 33 -11.83 12.18 -0.69
C TYR A 33 -12.16 10.95 -1.56
N ASN A 34 -12.51 9.83 -0.94
CA ASN A 34 -12.95 8.55 -1.52
C ASN A 34 -11.89 7.75 -2.30
N VAL A 35 -10.92 8.40 -2.94
CA VAL A 35 -9.94 7.72 -3.82
C VAL A 35 -8.53 7.91 -3.29
N GLY A 36 -7.77 6.82 -3.23
CA GLY A 36 -6.35 6.81 -2.90
C GLY A 36 -5.54 5.96 -3.87
N VAL A 37 -4.39 6.48 -4.30
CA VAL A 37 -3.40 5.72 -5.07
C VAL A 37 -2.15 5.60 -4.20
N LYS A 38 -1.67 4.38 -4.00
CA LYS A 38 -0.61 4.10 -3.04
C LYS A 38 0.57 3.38 -3.70
N CYS A 39 1.78 3.90 -3.45
CA CYS A 39 3.02 3.22 -3.78
C CYS A 39 3.31 2.04 -2.82
N ALA A 40 4.11 1.06 -3.24
CA ALA A 40 4.58 0.00 -2.38
C ALA A 40 5.41 0.56 -1.21
N THR A 41 5.28 -0.05 -0.03
CA THR A 41 5.91 0.46 1.21
C THR A 41 6.54 -0.68 1.99
N ILE A 42 7.66 -0.39 2.66
CA ILE A 42 8.34 -1.32 3.56
C ILE A 42 7.45 -1.57 4.79
N THR A 43 7.27 -2.85 5.13
CA THR A 43 6.85 -3.26 6.47
C THR A 43 8.12 -3.77 7.16
N PRO A 44 8.67 -3.05 8.14
CA PRO A 44 9.98 -3.36 8.68
C PRO A 44 9.96 -4.68 9.47
N ASP A 45 11.01 -5.48 9.27
CA ASP A 45 11.43 -6.56 10.16
C ASP A 45 12.64 -6.08 10.99
N GLU A 46 13.26 -6.96 11.78
CA GLU A 46 14.43 -6.62 12.62
C GLU A 46 15.58 -6.05 11.78
N LYS A 47 15.82 -6.61 10.58
CA LYS A 47 16.89 -6.13 9.68
C LYS A 47 16.61 -4.72 9.18
N ARG A 48 15.36 -4.42 8.83
CA ARG A 48 14.97 -3.07 8.40
C ARG A 48 15.01 -2.06 9.55
N VAL A 49 14.75 -2.48 10.79
CA VAL A 49 14.93 -1.63 11.97
C VAL A 49 16.40 -1.23 12.12
N GLU A 50 17.33 -2.17 11.97
CA GLU A 50 18.77 -1.89 12.01
C GLU A 50 19.24 -1.03 10.82
N GLU A 51 18.86 -1.41 9.60
CA GLU A 51 19.25 -0.72 8.37
C GLU A 51 18.85 0.76 8.36
N PHE A 52 17.61 1.05 8.76
CA PHE A 52 17.06 2.41 8.75
C PHE A 52 17.11 3.10 10.11
N LYS A 53 17.69 2.46 11.14
CA LYS A 53 17.78 2.96 12.52
C LYS A 53 16.42 3.42 13.07
N LEU A 54 15.40 2.60 12.84
CA LEU A 54 14.02 2.92 13.21
C LEU A 54 13.84 2.94 14.73
N LYS A 55 12.96 3.81 15.22
CA LYS A 55 12.56 3.86 16.65
C LYS A 55 11.95 2.55 17.11
N GLN A 56 11.18 1.89 16.24
CA GLN A 56 10.58 0.59 16.49
C GLN A 56 10.14 -0.11 15.20
N MET A 57 9.73 -1.36 15.32
CA MET A 57 9.14 -2.13 14.23
C MET A 57 7.70 -1.65 13.97
N TRP A 58 7.55 -0.69 13.06
CA TRP A 58 6.25 -0.16 12.69
C TRP A 58 5.35 -1.19 11.99
N LYS A 59 4.04 -1.13 12.26
CA LYS A 59 3.04 -2.01 11.60
C LYS A 59 2.99 -1.75 10.09
N SER A 60 2.41 -2.69 9.34
CA SER A 60 2.27 -2.50 7.89
C SER A 60 1.33 -1.33 7.55
N PRO A 61 1.73 -0.37 6.69
CA PRO A 61 0.83 0.69 6.24
C PRO A 61 -0.44 0.16 5.59
N ASN A 62 -0.31 -0.94 4.85
CA ASN A 62 -1.45 -1.58 4.18
C ASN A 62 -2.45 -2.13 5.21
N GLY A 63 -1.95 -2.68 6.32
CA GLY A 63 -2.79 -3.16 7.42
C GLY A 63 -3.51 -2.01 8.13
N THR A 64 -2.78 -0.94 8.47
CA THR A 64 -3.34 0.25 9.10
C THR A 64 -4.44 0.89 8.24
N ILE A 65 -4.18 1.13 6.95
CA ILE A 65 -5.17 1.72 6.04
C ILE A 65 -6.40 0.83 5.91
N ARG A 66 -6.23 -0.49 5.71
CA ARG A 66 -7.38 -1.43 5.60
C ARG A 66 -8.22 -1.48 6.87
N ASN A 67 -7.60 -1.44 8.04
CA ASN A 67 -8.34 -1.44 9.31
C ASN A 67 -9.17 -0.17 9.49
N ILE A 68 -8.72 0.97 8.97
CA ILE A 68 -9.42 2.25 9.06
C ILE A 68 -10.53 2.37 8.00
N LEU A 69 -10.26 1.95 6.76
CA LEU A 69 -11.23 2.04 5.66
C LEU A 69 -12.29 0.94 5.69
N GLY A 70 -11.91 -0.26 6.14
CA GLY A 70 -12.71 -1.47 5.94
C GLY A 70 -12.78 -1.92 4.47
N GLY A 71 -13.63 -2.91 4.20
CA GLY A 71 -13.92 -3.40 2.84
C GLY A 71 -13.17 -4.68 2.42
N THR A 72 -13.21 -4.95 1.11
CA THR A 72 -12.65 -6.15 0.49
C THR A 72 -11.58 -5.76 -0.52
N VAL A 73 -10.45 -6.47 -0.51
CA VAL A 73 -9.38 -6.26 -1.49
C VAL A 73 -9.57 -7.24 -2.63
N PHE A 74 -9.85 -6.71 -3.83
CA PHE A 74 -9.89 -7.50 -5.06
C PHE A 74 -8.54 -7.45 -5.76
N ARG A 75 -8.08 -8.59 -6.26
CA ARG A 75 -6.85 -8.69 -7.06
C ARG A 75 -7.14 -9.36 -8.40
N GLU A 76 -6.85 -8.66 -9.48
CA GLU A 76 -7.02 -9.16 -10.84
C GLU A 76 -5.68 -9.15 -11.59
N ALA A 77 -5.45 -10.19 -12.40
CA ALA A 77 -4.29 -10.26 -13.27
C ALA A 77 -4.45 -9.36 -14.51
N ILE A 78 -3.41 -8.60 -14.84
CA ILE A 78 -3.33 -7.88 -16.12
C ILE A 78 -2.89 -8.89 -17.20
N ILE A 79 -3.78 -9.18 -18.16
CA ILE A 79 -3.55 -10.19 -19.19
C ILE A 79 -2.93 -9.59 -20.44
N CYS A 80 -1.72 -10.02 -20.77
CA CYS A 80 -1.03 -9.69 -22.00
C CYS A 80 -1.16 -10.83 -23.02
N LYS A 81 -1.58 -10.53 -24.25
CA LYS A 81 -1.82 -11.55 -25.30
C LYS A 81 -0.56 -12.35 -25.69
N ASN A 82 0.62 -11.73 -25.55
CA ASN A 82 1.92 -12.28 -25.94
C ASN A 82 2.68 -12.94 -24.79
N ILE A 83 2.10 -13.03 -23.59
CA ILE A 83 2.75 -13.65 -22.42
C ILE A 83 2.10 -15.00 -22.14
N PRO A 84 2.84 -16.12 -22.24
CA PRO A 84 2.32 -17.42 -21.88
C PRO A 84 2.06 -17.50 -20.37
N ARG A 85 0.98 -18.18 -19.98
CA ARG A 85 0.60 -18.36 -18.57
C ARG A 85 1.16 -19.67 -18.04
N LEU A 86 1.53 -19.68 -16.75
CA LEU A 86 2.03 -20.87 -16.06
C LEU A 86 1.00 -22.01 -16.09
N VAL A 87 -0.27 -21.68 -15.84
CA VAL A 87 -1.39 -22.62 -15.99
C VAL A 87 -2.06 -22.34 -17.34
N SER A 88 -1.78 -23.18 -18.32
CA SER A 88 -2.21 -22.98 -19.72
C SER A 88 -3.73 -22.92 -19.91
N GLY A 89 -4.49 -23.66 -19.09
CA GLY A 89 -5.96 -23.69 -19.14
C GLY A 89 -6.65 -22.43 -18.60
N TRP A 90 -5.94 -21.53 -17.92
CA TRP A 90 -6.52 -20.29 -17.42
C TRP A 90 -6.68 -19.29 -18.56
N VAL A 91 -7.83 -19.30 -19.22
CA VAL A 91 -8.14 -18.43 -20.37
C VAL A 91 -8.84 -17.12 -19.99
N LYS A 92 -9.47 -17.08 -18.80
CA LYS A 92 -10.13 -15.89 -18.24
C LYS A 92 -9.40 -15.44 -16.97
N PRO A 93 -9.44 -14.14 -16.61
CA PRO A 93 -8.94 -13.67 -15.32
C PRO A 93 -9.62 -14.38 -14.16
N ILE A 94 -8.85 -14.61 -13.10
CA ILE A 94 -9.36 -15.06 -11.80
C ILE A 94 -9.16 -13.88 -10.85
N ILE A 95 -10.24 -13.49 -10.17
CA ILE A 95 -10.23 -12.43 -9.17
C ILE A 95 -10.25 -13.09 -7.79
N ILE A 96 -9.27 -12.76 -6.97
CA ILE A 96 -9.22 -13.12 -5.54
C ILE A 96 -9.79 -11.96 -4.74
#